data_AF-A0A660DWL8-F1
#
_entry.id   AF-A0A660DWL8-F1
#
_cell.length_a   1.000
_cell.length_b   1.000
_cell.length_c   1.000
_cell.angle_alpha   90.00
_cell.angle_beta   90.00
_cell.angle_gamma   90.00
#
_symmetry.space_group_name_H-M   'P 1'
#
loop_
_entity.id
_entity.type
_entity.pdbx_description
1 polymer ?
#
loop_
_entity_poly.entity_id
_entity_poly.type
_entity_poly.pdbx_seq_one_letter_code
_entity_poly.pdbx_strand_id
1 'polypeptide(L)' 'MTNYSALMGPDRYDLAVNLAQQYHLDPSQVLFGYLQVVSDITGGTAAEPADLHDPKVMDAINTQFDHFLKQRH' A
#
# COMPACT_ATOMS: atom_id res chain seq x y z
N MET A 1 8.74 8.85 5.94
CA MET A 1 7.77 8.03 5.18
C MET A 1 6.46 7.98 5.95
N THR A 2 5.33 8.09 5.27
CA THR A 2 4.01 7.73 5.83
C THR A 2 3.93 6.21 5.95
N ASN A 3 3.39 5.70 7.06
CA ASN A 3 3.19 4.27 7.24
C ASN A 3 1.75 3.88 6.86
N TYR A 4 1.60 3.05 5.84
CA TYR A 4 0.30 2.61 5.32
C TYR A 4 -0.08 1.19 5.77
N SER A 5 0.68 0.56 6.68
CA SER A 5 0.45 -0.83 7.11
C SER A 5 -0.95 -1.09 7.68
N ALA A 6 -1.61 -0.05 8.21
CA ALA A 6 -2.99 -0.13 8.68
C ALA A 6 -3.99 -0.54 7.57
N LEU A 7 -3.64 -0.41 6.28
CA LEU A 7 -4.43 -0.93 5.16
C LEU A 7 -4.51 -2.46 5.11
N MET A 8 -3.67 -3.19 5.86
CA MET A 8 -3.83 -4.64 6.09
C MET A 8 -4.56 -4.96 7.40
N GLY A 9 -4.78 -3.95 8.25
CA GLY A 9 -5.34 -4.11 9.58
C GLY A 9 -6.87 -3.98 9.64
N PRO A 10 -7.44 -4.00 10.86
CA PRO A 10 -8.87 -3.78 11.08
C PRO A 10 -9.32 -2.39 10.63
N ASP A 11 -8.45 -1.38 10.75
CA ASP A 11 -8.76 0.03 10.45
C ASP A 11 -8.57 0.38 8.96
N ARG A 12 -8.38 -0.62 8.10
CA ARG A 12 -8.08 -0.44 6.67
C ARG A 12 -9.12 0.40 5.94
N TYR A 13 -10.40 0.30 6.31
CA TYR A 13 -11.47 1.02 5.64
C TYR A 13 -11.43 2.51 5.95
N ASP A 14 -11.26 2.88 7.22
CA ASP A 14 -11.22 4.29 7.64
C ASP A 14 -10.01 5.01 7.05
N LEU A 15 -8.84 4.35 7.05
CA LEU A 15 -7.66 4.89 6.38
C LEU A 15 -7.86 5.02 4.86
N ALA A 16 -8.47 4.02 4.22
CA ALA A 16 -8.75 4.08 2.79
C ALA A 16 -9.71 5.22 2.43
N VAL A 17 -10.73 5.48 3.25
CA VAL A 17 -11.66 6.62 3.07
C VAL A 17 -10.92 7.95 3.19
N ASN A 18 -10.07 8.11 4.20
CA ASN A 18 -9.30 9.34 4.39
C ASN A 18 -8.35 9.62 3.20
N LEU A 19 -7.63 8.59 2.73
CA LEU A 19 -6.74 8.71 1.58
C LEU A 19 -7.52 8.96 0.29
N ALA A 20 -8.65 8.27 0.10
CA ALA A 20 -9.54 8.47 -1.04
C ALA A 20 -10.00 9.92 -1.15
N GLN A 21 -10.40 10.54 -0.03
CA GLN A 21 -10.77 11.95 -0.01
C GLN A 21 -9.61 12.88 -0.35
N GLN A 22 -8.41 12.60 0.19
CA GLN A 22 -7.22 13.43 -0.02
C GLN A 22 -6.71 13.39 -1.47
N TYR A 23 -6.78 12.23 -2.11
CA TYR A 23 -6.25 11.99 -3.45
C TYR A 23 -7.34 11.90 -4.53
N HIS A 24 -8.58 12.25 -4.19
CA HIS A 24 -9.74 12.16 -5.09
C HIS A 24 -9.90 10.77 -5.76
N LEU A 25 -9.64 9.71 -5.00
CA LEU A 25 -9.79 8.31 -5.42
C LEU A 25 -11.05 7.71 -4.80
N ASP A 26 -11.46 6.54 -5.30
CA ASP A 26 -12.43 5.71 -4.57
C ASP A 26 -11.72 4.91 -3.47
N PRO A 27 -12.34 4.68 -2.28
CA PRO A 27 -11.74 3.86 -1.23
C PRO A 27 -11.36 2.45 -1.70
N SER A 28 -12.12 1.87 -2.65
CA SER A 28 -11.80 0.59 -3.26
C SER A 28 -10.50 0.65 -4.06
N GLN A 29 -10.24 1.73 -4.80
CA GLN A 29 -8.99 1.92 -5.55
C GLN A 29 -7.79 2.03 -4.62
N VAL A 30 -7.96 2.66 -3.46
CA VAL A 30 -6.92 2.74 -2.43
C VAL A 30 -6.61 1.36 -1.85
N LEU A 31 -7.64 0.59 -1.47
CA LEU A 31 -7.48 -0.76 -0.92
C LEU A 31 -6.85 -1.72 -1.93
N PHE A 32 -7.37 -1.77 -3.16
CA PHE A 32 -6.84 -2.65 -4.19
C PHE A 32 -5.45 -2.22 -4.66
N GLY A 33 -5.20 -0.91 -4.77
CA GLY A 33 -3.87 -0.39 -5.09
C GLY A 33 -2.83 -0.79 -4.06
N TYR A 34 -3.17 -0.75 -2.78
CA TYR A 34 -2.26 -1.19 -1.71
C TYR A 34 -1.97 -2.70 -1.80
N LEU A 35 -2.99 -3.52 -2.00
CA LEU A 35 -2.82 -4.97 -2.18
C LEU A 35 -1.96 -5.30 -3.40
N GLN A 36 -2.13 -4.55 -4.50
CA GLN A 36 -1.30 -4.71 -5.70
C GLN A 36 0.16 -4.37 -5.41
N VAL A 37 0.45 -3.24 -4.74
CA VAL A 37 1.83 -2.87 -4.36
C VAL A 37 2.46 -3.92 -3.46
N VAL A 38 1.72 -4.42 -2.46
CA VAL A 38 2.21 -5.50 -1.59
C VAL A 38 2.51 -6.75 -2.40
N SER A 39 1.63 -7.14 -3.33
CA SER A 39 1.83 -8.30 -4.19
C SER A 39 3.03 -8.13 -5.13
N ASP A 40 3.25 -6.94 -5.68
CA ASP A 40 4.36 -6.67 -6.60
C ASP A 40 5.72 -6.75 -5.89
N ILE A 41 5.78 -6.29 -4.63
CA ILE A 41 7.00 -6.28 -3.83
C ILE A 41 7.28 -7.67 -3.21
N THR A 42 6.24 -8.34 -2.71
CA THR A 42 6.40 -9.63 -2.00
C THR A 42 6.34 -10.85 -2.92
N GLY A 43 5.71 -10.72 -4.10
CA GLY A 43 5.52 -11.77 -5.09
C GLY A 43 6.51 -11.74 -6.26
N GLY A 44 7.55 -10.88 -6.20
CA GLY A 44 8.65 -10.88 -7.17
C GLY A 44 9.41 -12.21 -7.23
N THR A 45 10.07 -12.48 -8.34
CA THR A 45 10.67 -13.76 -8.80
C THR A 45 11.79 -14.36 -7.93
N ALA A 46 11.87 -14.02 -6.64
CA ALA A 46 12.75 -14.66 -5.68
C ALA A 46 12.01 -15.82 -5.01
N ALA A 47 12.71 -16.93 -4.78
CA ALA A 47 12.16 -18.19 -4.27
C ALA A 47 11.60 -18.12 -2.83
N GLU A 48 11.57 -16.95 -2.20
CA GLU A 48 11.05 -16.73 -0.85
C GLU A 48 10.12 -15.50 -0.85
N PRO A 49 8.87 -15.64 -0.34
CA PRO A 49 7.99 -14.48 -0.16
C PRO A 49 8.65 -13.47 0.78
N ALA A 50 8.70 -12.20 0.38
CA ALA A 50 9.34 -11.18 1.19
C ALA A 50 8.61 -11.00 2.53
N ASP A 51 9.38 -10.90 3.62
CA ASP A 51 8.84 -10.76 4.97
C ASP A 51 8.25 -9.34 5.17
N LEU A 52 6.94 -9.27 5.43
CA LEU A 52 6.24 -8.02 5.75
C LEU A 52 6.66 -7.42 7.10
N HIS A 53 7.41 -8.16 7.91
CA HIS A 53 8.03 -7.64 9.12
C HIS A 53 9.41 -7.01 8.86
N ASP A 54 10.01 -7.19 7.67
CA ASP A 54 11.26 -6.52 7.30
C ASP A 54 11.01 -5.02 7.08
N PRO A 55 11.68 -4.13 7.85
CA PRO A 55 11.55 -2.69 7.67
C PRO A 55 11.86 -2.22 6.24
N LYS A 56 12.75 -2.90 5.51
CA LYS A 56 13.09 -2.56 4.11
C LYS A 56 11.94 -2.88 3.15
N VAL A 57 11.27 -4.01 3.35
CA VAL A 57 10.10 -4.40 2.56
C VAL A 57 8.97 -3.42 2.82
N MET A 58 8.73 -3.07 4.08
CA MET A 58 7.73 -2.08 4.46
C MET A 58 8.04 -0.68 3.91
N ASP A 59 9.30 -0.26 3.88
CA ASP A 59 9.70 1.02 3.30
C ASP A 59 9.50 1.05 1.77
N ALA A 60 9.79 -0.07 1.09
CA ALA A 60 9.51 -0.23 -0.34
C ALA A 60 8.00 -0.15 -0.62
N ILE A 61 7.17 -0.83 0.18
CA ILE A 61 5.71 -0.78 0.08
C ILE A 61 5.20 0.65 0.27
N ASN A 62 5.67 1.33 1.31
CA ASN A 62 5.25 2.71 1.59
C ASN A 62 5.66 3.67 0.46
N THR A 63 6.87 3.53 -0.08
CA THR A 63 7.33 4.34 -1.23
C THR A 63 6.47 4.12 -2.45
N GLN A 64 6.28 2.87 -2.86
CA GLN A 64 5.59 2.55 -4.10
C GLN A 64 4.09 2.86 -4.01
N PHE A 65 3.50 2.70 -2.83
CA PHE A 65 2.11 3.09 -2.60
C PHE A 65 1.92 4.62 -2.57
N ASP A 66 2.85 5.37 -1.97
CA ASP A 66 2.83 6.84 -2.02
C ASP A 66 2.93 7.35 -3.47
N HIS A 67 3.75 6.70 -4.30
CA HIS A 67 3.80 6.98 -5.73
C HIS A 67 2.47 6.68 -6.44
N PHE A 68 1.85 5.53 -6.14
CA PHE A 68 0.53 5.17 -6.68
C PHE A 68 -0.53 6.23 -6.37
N LEU A 69 -0.57 6.72 -5.13
CA LEU A 69 -1.52 7.76 -4.71
C LEU A 69 -1.31 9.08 -5.47
N LYS A 70 -0.05 9.45 -5.72
CA LYS A 70 0.31 10.74 -6.34
C LYS A 70 0.24 10.75 -7.87
N GLN A 71 0.41 9.61 -8.53
CA GLN A 71 0.48 9.53 -9.99
C GLN A 71 -0.87 9.56 -10.71
N ARG A 72 -2.01 9.47 -10.00
CA ARG A 72 -3.35 9.41 -10.62
C ARG A 72 -4.03 10.77 -10.85
N HIS A 73 -3.27 11.87 -10.83
CA HIS A 73 -3.74 13.23 -11.12
C HIS A 73 -3.25 13.73 -12.47
#